data_AF-A0A8T4A0D7-F1
#
_entry.id   AF-A0A8T4A0D7-F1
#
_cell.length_a   1.000
_cell.length_b   1.000
_cell.length_c   1.000
_cell.angle_alpha   90.00
_cell.angle_beta   90.00
_cell.angle_gamma   90.00
#
_symmetry.space_group_name_H-M   'P 1'
#
loop_
_entity.id
_entity.type
_entity.pdbx_description
1 polymer ?
#
loop_
_entity_poly.entity_id
_entity_poly.type
_entity_poly.pdbx_seq_one_letter_code
_entity_poly.pdbx_strand_id
1 'polypeptide(L)' 'MRAKIEFKYKDATTAQKISYLLEVDNAIAPKKIKTESSGNRVITHIEQEKLSTLLATIDDLLFCEKLIEDLICWT' A
#
# COMPACT_ATOMS: atom_id res chain seq x y z
N MET A 1 -1.69 14.18 10.93
CA MET A 1 -2.55 12.99 11.06
C MET A 1 -1.77 11.78 10.58
N ARG A 2 -2.12 10.61 11.12
CA ARG A 2 -1.46 9.34 10.82
C ARG A 2 -2.51 8.29 10.53
N ALA A 3 -2.27 7.46 9.52
CA ALA A 3 -3.06 6.27 9.25
C ALA A 3 -2.15 5.06 9.08
N LYS A 4 -2.70 3.89 9.42
CA LYS A 4 -2.10 2.58 9.18
C LYS A 4 -3.14 1.73 8.46
N ILE A 5 -2.80 1.23 7.28
CA ILE A 5 -3.64 0.34 6.49
C ILE A 5 -2.94 -1.02 6.42
N GLU A 6 -3.71 -2.08 6.63
CA GLU A 6 -3.20 -3.45 6.58
C GLU A 6 -4.04 -4.29 5.62
N PHE A 7 -3.38 -4.91 4.65
CA PHE A 7 -3.96 -5.92 3.78
C PHE A 7 -3.43 -7.30 4.17
N LYS A 8 -4.30 -8.31 4.19
CA LYS A 8 -3.92 -9.68 4.50
C LYS A 8 -4.09 -10.55 3.28
N TYR A 9 -3.04 -11.26 2.89
CA TYR A 9 -3.03 -12.16 1.74
C TYR A 9 -2.92 -13.63 2.17
N LYS A 10 -3.09 -14.51 1.17
CA LYS A 10 -3.05 -15.96 1.36
C LYS A 10 -1.66 -16.46 1.83
N ASP A 11 -0.59 -15.86 1.31
CA ASP A 11 0.79 -16.26 1.59
C ASP A 11 1.74 -15.05 1.65
N ALA A 12 2.92 -15.27 2.23
CA ALA A 12 3.94 -14.24 2.42
C ALA A 12 4.56 -13.77 1.10
N THR A 13 4.64 -14.64 0.10
CA THR A 13 5.21 -14.30 -1.22
C THR A 13 4.34 -13.29 -1.96
N THR A 14 3.02 -13.47 -1.90
CA THR A 14 2.03 -12.55 -2.47
C THR A 14 2.12 -11.20 -1.78
N ALA A 15 2.11 -11.18 -0.45
CA ALA A 15 2.27 -9.96 0.33
C ALA A 15 3.58 -9.22 0.00
N GLN A 16 4.69 -9.96 -0.13
CA GLN A 16 5.99 -9.38 -0.48
C GLN A 16 5.96 -8.70 -1.86
N LYS A 17 5.43 -9.38 -2.89
CA LYS A 17 5.30 -8.81 -4.25
C LYS A 17 4.44 -7.56 -4.26
N ILE A 18 3.29 -7.60 -3.59
CA ILE A 18 2.37 -6.46 -3.53
C ILE A 18 3.03 -5.28 -2.81
N SER A 19 3.64 -5.52 -1.64
CA SER A 19 4.33 -4.45 -0.88
C SER A 19 5.44 -3.80 -1.70
N TYR A 20 6.19 -4.59 -2.49
CA TYR A 20 7.25 -4.08 -3.33
C TYR A 20 6.71 -3.15 -4.42
N LEU A 21 5.67 -3.57 -5.14
CA LEU A 21 5.08 -2.76 -6.21
C LEU A 21 4.40 -1.49 -5.67
N LEU A 22 3.70 -1.58 -4.54
CA LEU A 22 3.16 -0.40 -3.86
C LEU A 22 4.26 0.55 -3.41
N GLU A 23 5.39 0.04 -2.90
CA GLU A 23 6.51 0.91 -2.50
C GLU A 23 7.20 1.55 -3.70
N VAL A 24 7.27 0.88 -4.85
CA VAL A 24 7.74 1.50 -6.10
C VAL A 24 6.88 2.70 -6.49
N ASP A 25 5.55 2.59 -6.37
CA ASP A 25 4.61 3.71 -6.60
C ASP A 25 4.81 4.82 -5.54
N ASN A 26 4.87 4.46 -4.26
CA ASN A 26 5.06 5.42 -3.16
C ASN A 26 6.40 6.14 -3.20
N ALA A 27 7.47 5.51 -3.70
CA ALA A 27 8.79 6.13 -3.83
C ALA A 27 8.80 7.30 -4.83
N ILE A 28 7.86 7.30 -5.78
CA ILE A 28 7.64 8.39 -6.74
C ILE A 28 6.78 9.50 -6.10
N ALA A 29 5.97 9.17 -5.09
CA ALA A 29 5.16 10.09 -4.32
C ALA A 29 5.98 10.85 -3.25
N PRO A 30 5.46 11.97 -2.68
CA PRO A 30 6.12 12.68 -1.59
C PRO A 30 6.38 11.77 -0.37
N LYS A 31 7.54 11.96 0.30
CA LYS A 31 8.17 11.11 1.36
C LYS A 31 7.36 10.80 2.65
N LYS A 32 6.04 10.79 2.62
CA LYS A 32 5.17 10.59 3.79
C LYS A 32 4.27 9.35 3.69
N ILE A 33 4.55 8.46 2.74
CA ILE A 33 3.92 7.15 2.59
C ILE A 33 5.03 6.10 2.57
N LYS A 34 4.87 5.04 3.36
CA LYS A 34 5.81 3.91 3.38
C LYS A 34 5.03 2.62 3.45
N THR A 35 5.34 1.69 2.56
CA THR A 35 4.74 0.36 2.52
C THR A 35 5.79 -0.72 2.76
N GLU A 36 5.45 -1.71 3.57
CA GLU A 36 6.29 -2.86 3.87
C GLU A 36 5.45 -4.14 4.01
N SER A 37 6.11 -5.30 3.90
CA SER A 37 5.46 -6.59 4.17
C SER A 37 5.94 -7.19 5.50
N SER A 38 5.05 -7.88 6.19
CA SER A 38 5.33 -8.63 7.41
C SER A 38 4.55 -9.95 7.39
N GLY A 39 5.24 -11.05 7.10
CA GLY A 39 4.59 -12.33 6.85
C GLY A 39 3.63 -12.25 5.67
N ASN A 40 2.37 -12.63 5.86
CA ASN A 40 1.31 -12.54 4.86
C ASN A 40 0.52 -11.21 4.89
N ARG A 41 1.11 -10.15 5.46
CA ARG A 41 0.49 -8.83 5.54
C ARG A 41 1.30 -7.80 4.77
N VAL A 42 0.60 -6.84 4.17
CA VAL A 42 1.16 -5.58 3.67
C VAL A 42 0.68 -4.47 4.58
N ILE A 43 1.62 -3.63 5.03
CA ILE A 43 1.39 -2.57 6.00
C ILE A 43 1.83 -1.26 5.36
N THR A 44 0.92 -0.30 5.26
CA THR A 44 1.20 1.05 4.77
C THR A 44 1.00 2.06 5.87
N HIS A 45 2.02 2.89 6.10
CA HIS A 45 2.01 4.01 7.02
C HIS A 45 1.91 5.31 6.22
N ILE A 46 0.92 6.14 6.56
CA ILE A 46 0.66 7.41 5.89
C ILE A 46 0.69 8.54 6.92
N GLU A 47 1.48 9.58 6.65
CA GLU A 47 1.51 10.81 7.44
C GLU A 47 1.07 12.01 6.59
N GLN A 48 0.03 12.72 7.00
CA GLN A 48 -0.47 13.89 6.26
C GLN A 48 -0.90 15.03 7.19
N GLU A 49 -0.79 16.26 6.72
CA GLU A 49 -1.15 17.46 7.48
C GLU A 49 -2.64 17.81 7.35
N LYS A 50 -3.26 17.52 6.21
CA LYS A 50 -4.66 17.82 5.90
C LYS A 50 -5.50 16.55 5.77
N LEU A 51 -6.71 16.56 6.34
CA LEU A 51 -7.58 15.38 6.37
C LEU A 51 -8.01 14.99 4.96
N SER A 52 -8.36 15.97 4.13
CA SER A 52 -8.71 15.75 2.72
C SER A 52 -7.58 15.07 1.95
N THR A 53 -6.33 15.47 2.17
CA THR A 53 -5.15 14.84 1.56
C THR A 53 -4.96 13.42 2.07
N LEU A 54 -5.14 13.18 3.38
CA LEU A 54 -5.08 11.83 3.94
C LEU A 54 -6.11 10.90 3.29
N LEU A 55 -7.36 11.35 3.17
CA LEU A 55 -8.44 10.56 2.57
C LEU A 55 -8.17 10.27 1.09
N ALA A 56 -7.75 11.28 0.32
CA ALA A 56 -7.37 11.09 -1.09
C ALA A 56 -6.20 10.08 -1.24
N THR A 57 -5.18 10.18 -0.39
CA THR A 57 -4.06 9.22 -0.41
C THR A 57 -4.49 7.80 -0.05
N ILE A 58 -5.47 7.64 0.84
CA ILE A 58 -6.03 6.33 1.18
C ILE A 58 -6.80 5.75 -0.01
N ASP A 59 -7.62 6.57 -0.69
CA ASP A 59 -8.36 6.14 -1.88
C ASP A 59 -7.40 5.73 -3.01
N ASP A 60 -6.35 6.52 -3.26
CA ASP A 60 -5.30 6.19 -4.25
C ASP A 60 -4.59 4.88 -3.90
N LEU A 61 -4.22 4.68 -2.62
CA LEU A 61 -3.58 3.45 -2.15
C LEU A 61 -4.47 2.22 -2.38
N LEU A 62 -5.76 2.30 -2.03
CA LEU A 62 -6.71 1.19 -2.20
C LEU A 62 -6.90 0.85 -3.68
N PHE A 63 -6.93 1.86 -4.56
CA PHE A 63 -7.03 1.65 -5.99
C PHE A 63 -5.76 0.98 -6.56
N CYS A 64 -4.57 1.49 -6.21
CA CYS A 64 -3.30 0.91 -6.64
C CYS A 64 -3.12 -0.53 -6.13
N GLU A 65 -3.46 -0.79 -4.87
CA GLU A 65 -3.42 -2.14 -4.29
C GLU A 65 -4.29 -3.10 -5.09
N LYS A 66 -5.53 -2.69 -5.41
CA LYS A 66 -6.44 -3.54 -6.17
C LYS A 66 -5.92 -3.88 -7.57
N LEU A 67 -5.38 -2.89 -8.27
CA LEU A 67 -4.78 -3.11 -9.60
C LEU A 67 -3.59 -4.07 -9.56
N ILE A 68 -2.74 -3.94 -8.54
CA ILE A 68 -1.58 -4.82 -8.34
C ILE A 68 -2.03 -6.23 -7.99
N GLU A 69 -3.02 -6.37 -7.10
CA GLU A 69 -3.60 -7.66 -6.74
C GLU A 69 -4.15 -8.36 -7.98
N ASP A 70 -4.92 -7.66 -8.82
CA ASP A 70 -5.47 -8.21 -10.05
C ASP A 70 -4.36 -8.60 -11.04
N LEU A 71 -3.29 -7.80 -11.17
CA LEU A 71 -2.15 -8.14 -12.02
C LEU A 71 -1.43 -9.42 -11.57
N ILE A 72 -1.23 -9.60 -10.26
CA ILE A 72 -0.49 -10.74 -9.69
C ILE A 72 -1.36 -12.01 -9.64
N CYS A 73 -2.65 -11.89 -9.36
CA CYS A 73 -3.56 -13.04 -9.27
C CYS A 73 -3.91 -13.66 -10.64
N TRP A 74 -3.71 -12.94 -11.74
CA TRP A 74 -3.90 -13.46 -13.10
C TRP A 74 -2.64 -14.16 -13.67
N THR A 75 -1.50 -14.10 -12.97
CA THR A 75 -0.25 -14.82 -13.30
C THR A 75 -0.04 -16.04 -12.43
#